data_AF-A0A370LQC0-F1
#
_entry.id   AF-A0A370LQC0-F1
#
_cell.length_a   1.000
_cell.length_b   1.000
_cell.length_c   1.000
_cell.angle_alpha   90.00
_cell.angle_beta   90.00
_cell.angle_gamma   90.00
#
_symmetry.space_group_name_H-M   'P 1'
#
loop_
_entity.id
_entity.type
_entity.pdbx_description
1 polymer ?
#
loop_
_entity_poly.entity_id
_entity_poly.type
_entity_poly.pdbx_seq_one_letter_code
_entity_poly.pdbx_strand_id
1 'polypeptide(L)'
;MPTRYPLLYDFNWLKNAYEIKQLSMSEMAAIAGCSKDAVRLALIRNKIPIRSSKDSNKIRLSRSERKSKYEKLNDKKWLKQKYEVEGLSTAKISELAGAKTCNSARQALIKYNIKIRSIKEGITFNRQEDFFVFNQSVIIGCLLGDGGLGCYNRQGNSNAFFFKKNKNYDHITYVANLLFEKNKEKRIKEGGNECNGKYCKYFSLRTLTHEALTKIDKEWYPKEHNYNKIIPKNLKIDATVLLHWFLDDGSTSFCKNSVRAVFCSESFHKNDQKMLVDKIHNMFPDLKLTLNKCNSGFGWRVGIKPNSLNIFYDIIGPCPVPSLAYKWKHPKFTRL
;
A
#
# COMPACT_ATOMS: atom_id res chain seq x y z
N MET A 1 -53.40 42.72 15.36
CA MET A 1 -51.97 42.50 15.07
C MET A 1 -51.85 41.63 13.82
N PRO A 2 -51.25 42.09 12.71
CA PRO A 2 -51.00 41.25 11.55
C PRO A 2 -50.05 40.10 11.94
N THR A 3 -50.41 38.87 11.60
CA THR A 3 -49.57 37.70 11.89
C THR A 3 -48.34 37.71 10.97
N ARG A 4 -47.16 37.48 11.55
CA ARG A 4 -45.86 37.55 10.84
C ARG A 4 -45.76 36.62 9.61
N TYR A 5 -46.56 35.55 9.57
CA TYR A 5 -46.59 34.58 8.47
C TYR A 5 -48.05 34.13 8.18
N PRO A 6 -48.83 34.91 7.41
CA PRO A 6 -50.26 34.64 7.21
C PRO A 6 -50.56 33.23 6.67
N LEU A 7 -49.72 32.73 5.75
CA LEU A 7 -49.86 31.40 5.15
C LEU A 7 -49.79 30.25 6.17
N LEU A 8 -49.07 30.42 7.30
CA LEU A 8 -48.99 29.38 8.34
C LEU A 8 -50.25 29.31 9.23
N TYR A 9 -51.17 30.26 9.09
CA TYR A 9 -52.47 30.26 9.75
C TYR A 9 -53.60 29.78 8.83
N ASP A 10 -53.33 29.62 7.53
CA ASP A 10 -54.25 29.02 6.57
C ASP A 10 -54.13 27.48 6.61
N PHE A 11 -55.12 26.85 7.23
CA PHE A 11 -55.23 25.39 7.33
C PHE A 11 -55.27 24.72 5.95
N ASN A 12 -56.03 25.28 5.01
CA ASN A 12 -56.20 24.71 3.68
C ASN A 12 -54.90 24.77 2.89
N TRP A 13 -54.16 25.87 3.01
CA TRP A 13 -52.83 25.99 2.41
C TRP A 13 -51.86 24.96 2.99
N LEU A 14 -51.78 24.83 4.33
CA LEU A 14 -50.89 23.87 4.98
C LEU A 14 -51.20 22.43 4.55
N LYS A 15 -52.48 22.05 4.58
CA LYS A 15 -52.92 20.70 4.20
C LYS A 15 -52.66 20.43 2.72
N ASN A 16 -53.00 21.37 1.83
CA ASN A 16 -52.75 21.22 0.40
C ASN A 16 -51.26 21.16 0.08
N ALA A 17 -50.45 22.07 0.64
CA ALA A 17 -49.01 22.13 0.42
C ALA A 17 -48.30 20.88 0.94
N TYR A 18 -48.66 20.44 2.16
CA TYR A 18 -48.09 19.25 2.78
C TYR A 18 -48.69 17.99 2.14
N GLU A 19 -49.93 17.60 2.42
CA GLU A 19 -50.49 16.30 2.05
C GLU A 19 -50.73 16.11 0.55
N ILE A 20 -51.22 17.13 -0.17
CA ILE A 20 -51.60 16.98 -1.58
C ILE A 20 -50.40 17.19 -2.49
N LYS A 21 -49.76 18.36 -2.38
CA LYS A 21 -48.59 18.73 -3.19
C LYS A 21 -47.32 18.06 -2.72
N GLN A 22 -47.32 17.42 -1.55
CA GLN A 22 -46.18 16.65 -1.02
C GLN A 22 -44.91 17.50 -0.83
N LEU A 23 -45.04 18.81 -0.60
CA LEU A 23 -43.89 19.69 -0.34
C LEU A 23 -43.19 19.29 0.98
N SER A 24 -41.88 19.50 1.03
CA SER A 24 -41.10 19.39 2.26
C SER A 24 -41.31 20.64 3.12
N MET A 25 -41.10 20.52 4.44
CA MET A 25 -41.18 21.68 5.34
C MET A 25 -40.20 22.80 4.94
N SER A 26 -39.06 22.48 4.34
CA SER A 26 -38.10 23.48 3.83
C SER A 26 -38.61 24.20 2.57
N GLU A 27 -39.27 23.49 1.65
CA GLU A 27 -39.91 24.11 0.47
C GLU A 27 -41.07 25.01 0.91
N MET A 28 -41.90 24.54 1.85
CA MET A 28 -42.98 25.34 2.43
C MET A 28 -42.45 26.58 3.15
N ALA A 29 -41.35 26.45 3.89
CA ALA A 29 -40.70 27.55 4.59
C ALA A 29 -40.20 28.63 3.63
N ALA A 30 -39.59 28.22 2.51
CA ALA A 30 -39.15 29.14 1.46
C ALA A 30 -40.32 29.89 0.81
N ILE A 31 -41.43 29.20 0.51
CA ILE A 31 -42.65 29.82 -0.04
C ILE A 31 -43.27 30.81 0.95
N ALA A 32 -43.32 30.45 2.23
CA ALA A 32 -43.92 31.27 3.28
C ALA A 32 -42.98 32.34 3.85
N GLY A 33 -41.73 32.43 3.38
CA GLY A 33 -40.73 33.39 3.88
C GLY A 33 -40.40 33.21 5.37
N CYS A 34 -40.38 31.96 5.87
CA CYS A 34 -40.20 31.65 7.29
C CYS A 34 -39.18 30.52 7.52
N SER A 35 -38.99 30.13 8.79
CA SER A 35 -38.13 29.00 9.13
C SER A 35 -38.86 27.66 9.00
N LYS A 36 -38.11 26.58 8.77
CA LYS A 36 -38.64 25.21 8.77
C LYS A 36 -39.37 24.86 10.08
N ASP A 37 -38.87 25.35 11.21
CA ASP A 37 -39.47 25.11 12.52
C ASP A 37 -40.81 25.84 12.68
N ALA A 38 -40.96 27.03 12.09
CA ALA A 38 -42.25 27.72 12.05
C ALA A 38 -43.29 26.89 11.28
N VAL A 39 -42.92 26.29 10.15
CA VAL A 39 -43.78 25.35 9.42
C VAL A 39 -44.12 24.13 10.26
N ARG A 40 -43.13 23.54 10.94
CA ARG A 40 -43.34 22.38 11.83
C ARG A 40 -44.36 22.69 12.92
N LEU A 41 -44.19 23.81 13.62
CA LEU A 41 -45.12 24.26 14.66
C LEU A 41 -46.52 24.53 14.09
N ALA A 42 -46.60 25.08 12.88
CA ALA A 42 -47.87 25.32 12.20
C ALA A 42 -48.60 24.00 11.86
N LEU A 43 -47.89 22.97 11.42
CA LEU A 43 -48.46 21.63 11.19
C LEU A 43 -48.97 21.01 12.50
N ILE A 44 -48.18 21.09 13.58
CA ILE A 44 -48.57 20.59 14.92
C ILE A 44 -49.82 21.31 15.44
N ARG A 45 -49.83 22.64 15.36
CA ARG A 45 -50.95 23.49 15.79
C ARG A 45 -52.25 23.11 15.08
N ASN A 46 -52.16 22.75 13.81
CA ASN A 46 -53.28 22.35 12.96
C ASN A 46 -53.56 20.83 12.98
N LYS A 47 -52.90 20.07 13.87
CA LYS A 47 -53.04 18.61 14.00
C LYS A 47 -52.78 17.84 12.69
N ILE A 48 -51.90 18.35 11.83
CA ILE A 48 -51.46 17.66 10.61
C ILE A 48 -50.30 16.73 10.98
N PRO A 49 -50.40 15.40 10.78
CA PRO A 49 -49.36 14.45 11.16
C PRO A 49 -48.04 14.74 10.45
N ILE A 50 -46.96 14.92 11.20
CA ILE A 50 -45.63 15.09 10.62
C ILE A 50 -45.17 13.74 10.06
N ARG A 51 -44.78 13.73 8.79
CA ARG A 51 -44.22 12.54 8.13
C ARG A 51 -43.02 12.00 8.88
N SER A 52 -42.93 10.69 8.96
CA SER A 52 -41.71 10.03 9.40
C SER A 52 -40.56 10.29 8.43
N SER A 53 -39.33 10.05 8.88
CA SER A 53 -38.16 10.08 8.01
C SER A 53 -38.26 9.06 6.86
N LYS A 54 -38.94 7.93 7.07
CA LYS A 54 -39.16 6.90 6.03
C LYS A 54 -40.12 7.40 4.95
N ASP A 55 -41.24 8.00 5.33
CA ASP A 55 -42.24 8.52 4.39
C ASP A 55 -41.69 9.69 3.58
N SER A 56 -40.99 10.61 4.27
CA SER A 56 -40.30 11.73 3.63
C SER A 56 -39.29 11.25 2.58
N ASN A 57 -38.54 10.18 2.87
CA ASN A 57 -37.63 9.57 1.90
C ASN A 57 -38.37 8.91 0.73
N LYS A 58 -39.48 8.21 0.98
CA LYS A 58 -40.30 7.59 -0.09
C LYS A 58 -40.84 8.64 -1.06
N ILE A 59 -41.36 9.75 -0.55
CA ILE A 59 -41.84 10.88 -1.36
C ILE A 59 -40.70 11.51 -2.15
N ARG A 60 -39.55 11.74 -1.51
CA ARG A 60 -38.35 12.27 -2.20
C ARG A 60 -37.87 11.35 -3.32
N LEU A 61 -37.91 10.03 -3.11
CA LEU A 61 -37.58 9.03 -4.12
C LEU A 61 -38.62 9.00 -5.25
N SER A 62 -39.91 9.15 -4.95
CA SER A 62 -40.96 9.25 -5.98
C SER A 62 -40.83 10.53 -6.83
N ARG A 63 -40.32 11.63 -6.25
CA ARG A 63 -39.98 12.87 -6.96
C ARG A 63 -38.65 12.80 -7.72
N SER A 64 -37.91 11.69 -7.64
CA SER A 64 -36.55 11.57 -8.16
C SER A 64 -36.43 11.40 -9.68
N GLU A 65 -37.52 11.54 -10.43
CA GLU A 65 -37.47 11.86 -11.86
C GLU A 65 -36.82 13.22 -12.15
N ARG A 66 -36.58 14.05 -11.11
CA ARG A 66 -35.67 15.20 -11.21
C ARG A 66 -34.30 14.69 -11.70
N LYS A 67 -33.96 15.00 -12.97
CA LYS A 67 -32.62 14.82 -13.56
C LYS A 67 -31.58 15.17 -12.50
N SER A 68 -30.79 14.20 -12.05
CA SER A 68 -29.68 14.51 -11.14
C SER A 68 -28.85 15.62 -11.78
N LYS A 69 -28.35 16.54 -10.96
CA LYS A 69 -27.46 17.64 -11.37
C LYS A 69 -26.31 17.19 -12.29
N TYR A 70 -25.96 15.90 -12.24
CA TYR A 70 -24.90 15.29 -13.03
C TYR A 70 -25.51 14.33 -14.05
N GLU A 71 -25.66 14.78 -15.30
CA GLU A 71 -26.30 14.00 -16.38
C GLU A 71 -25.60 12.65 -16.59
N LYS A 72 -24.26 12.63 -16.59
CA LYS A 72 -23.46 11.41 -16.72
C LYS A 72 -23.73 10.38 -15.62
N LEU A 73 -24.03 10.83 -14.38
CA LEU A 73 -24.37 9.92 -13.27
C LEU A 73 -25.80 9.37 -13.38
N ASN A 74 -26.62 9.85 -14.32
CA ASN A 74 -27.93 9.25 -14.63
C ASN A 74 -27.87 8.26 -15.79
N ASP A 75 -26.73 8.13 -16.47
CA ASP A 75 -26.55 7.14 -17.52
C ASP A 75 -25.98 5.84 -16.93
N LYS A 76 -26.84 4.82 -16.83
CA LYS A 76 -26.47 3.50 -16.32
C LYS A 76 -25.38 2.84 -17.18
N LYS A 77 -25.44 2.99 -18.51
CA LYS A 77 -24.46 2.37 -19.42
C LYS A 77 -23.10 3.03 -19.23
N TRP A 78 -23.07 4.36 -19.17
CA TRP A 78 -21.84 5.11 -18.90
C TRP A 78 -21.23 4.74 -17.54
N LEU A 79 -22.05 4.65 -16.48
CA LEU A 79 -21.58 4.25 -15.15
C LEU A 79 -20.98 2.84 -15.14
N LYS A 80 -21.65 1.86 -15.77
CA LYS A 80 -21.13 0.50 -15.89
C LYS A 80 -19.82 0.47 -16.66
N GLN A 81 -19.76 1.14 -17.81
CA GLN A 81 -18.55 1.23 -18.61
C GLN A 81 -17.39 1.82 -17.80
N LYS A 82 -17.59 2.95 -17.12
CA LYS A 82 -16.52 3.61 -16.35
C LYS A 82 -16.12 2.83 -15.09
N TYR A 83 -17.05 2.18 -14.41
CA TYR A 83 -16.80 1.55 -13.12
C TYR A 83 -16.40 0.07 -13.22
N GLU A 84 -17.10 -0.72 -14.04
CA GLU A 84 -16.90 -2.17 -14.19
C GLU A 84 -15.86 -2.48 -15.28
N VAL A 85 -15.91 -1.78 -16.43
CA VAL A 85 -15.02 -2.06 -17.57
C VAL A 85 -13.70 -1.30 -17.45
N GLU A 86 -13.75 0.03 -17.33
CA GLU A 86 -12.54 0.87 -17.21
C GLU A 86 -11.95 0.91 -15.79
N GLY A 87 -12.72 0.45 -14.79
CA GLY A 87 -12.22 0.28 -13.42
C GLY A 87 -12.07 1.54 -12.58
N LEU A 88 -12.56 2.68 -13.04
CA LEU A 88 -12.35 3.97 -12.40
C LEU A 88 -12.93 4.01 -10.99
N SER A 89 -12.23 4.68 -10.07
CA SER A 89 -12.71 4.86 -8.71
C SER A 89 -13.94 5.79 -8.67
N THR A 90 -14.74 5.72 -7.61
CA THR A 90 -15.88 6.65 -7.44
C THR A 90 -15.43 8.11 -7.37
N ALA A 91 -14.20 8.38 -6.91
CA ALA A 91 -13.61 9.71 -6.93
C ALA A 91 -13.37 10.19 -8.38
N LYS A 92 -12.74 9.35 -9.22
CA LYS A 92 -12.47 9.73 -10.62
C LYS A 92 -13.73 9.83 -11.45
N ILE A 93 -14.71 8.95 -11.22
CA ILE A 93 -16.02 9.04 -11.86
C ILE A 93 -16.74 10.34 -11.47
N SER A 94 -16.71 10.72 -10.19
CA SER A 94 -17.28 12.00 -9.76
C SER A 94 -16.60 13.18 -10.43
N GLU A 95 -15.26 13.20 -10.53
CA GLU A 95 -14.51 14.23 -11.24
C GLU A 95 -14.93 14.34 -12.71
N LEU A 96 -14.97 13.22 -13.44
CA LEU A 96 -15.40 13.15 -14.85
C LEU A 96 -16.86 13.57 -15.07
N ALA A 97 -17.69 13.40 -14.05
CA ALA A 97 -19.09 13.79 -14.04
C ALA A 97 -19.33 15.23 -13.54
N GLY A 98 -18.29 15.96 -13.14
CA GLY A 98 -18.40 17.31 -12.57
C GLY A 98 -19.00 17.34 -11.16
N ALA A 99 -19.02 16.21 -10.46
CA ALA A 99 -19.52 16.10 -9.09
C ALA A 99 -18.47 16.49 -8.07
N LYS A 100 -18.88 17.28 -7.07
CA LYS A 100 -17.98 17.78 -6.01
C LYS A 100 -17.43 16.68 -5.10
N THR A 101 -18.15 15.57 -4.94
CA THR A 101 -17.80 14.50 -3.99
C THR A 101 -17.94 13.12 -4.60
N CYS A 102 -17.09 12.18 -4.18
CA CYS A 102 -17.16 10.76 -4.57
C CYS A 102 -18.47 10.07 -4.13
N ASN A 103 -19.15 10.63 -3.13
CA ASN A 103 -20.44 10.10 -2.67
C ASN A 103 -21.51 10.22 -3.76
N SER A 104 -21.44 11.21 -4.65
CA SER A 104 -22.40 11.35 -5.76
C SER A 104 -22.33 10.15 -6.71
N ALA A 105 -21.13 9.77 -7.15
CA ALA A 105 -20.93 8.56 -7.94
C ALA A 105 -21.33 7.29 -7.17
N ARG A 106 -21.02 7.20 -5.86
CA ARG A 106 -21.44 6.07 -5.02
C ARG A 106 -22.96 5.91 -4.99
N GLN A 107 -23.71 6.99 -4.74
CA GLN A 107 -25.17 6.96 -4.72
C GLN A 107 -25.76 6.58 -6.08
N ALA A 108 -25.13 7.01 -7.17
CA ALA A 108 -25.54 6.63 -8.52
C ALA A 108 -25.34 5.13 -8.79
N LEU A 109 -24.23 4.53 -8.33
CA LEU A 109 -24.02 3.08 -8.41
C LEU A 109 -25.11 2.32 -7.62
N ILE A 110 -25.46 2.78 -6.42
CA ILE A 110 -26.57 2.22 -5.62
C ILE A 110 -27.89 2.32 -6.38
N LYS A 111 -28.19 3.51 -6.93
CA LYS A 111 -29.43 3.77 -7.71
C LYS A 111 -29.62 2.77 -8.84
N TYR A 112 -28.55 2.38 -9.54
CA TYR A 112 -28.61 1.44 -10.66
C TYR A 112 -28.32 -0.03 -10.30
N ASN A 113 -28.25 -0.34 -8.99
CA ASN A 113 -27.94 -1.67 -8.46
C ASN A 113 -26.62 -2.25 -9.02
N ILE A 114 -25.60 -1.40 -9.16
CA ILE A 114 -24.24 -1.81 -9.55
C ILE A 114 -23.48 -2.12 -8.26
N LYS A 115 -22.92 -3.34 -8.16
CA LYS A 115 -22.19 -3.79 -6.95
C LYS A 115 -21.01 -2.86 -6.67
N ILE A 116 -21.06 -2.16 -5.54
CA ILE A 116 -19.96 -1.30 -5.12
C ILE A 116 -18.82 -2.17 -4.59
N ARG A 117 -17.63 -1.96 -5.14
CA ARG A 117 -16.37 -2.52 -4.62
C ARG A 117 -16.18 -2.13 -3.16
N SER A 118 -15.88 -3.12 -2.34
CA SER A 118 -15.30 -2.92 -1.02
C SER A 118 -14.01 -2.12 -1.11
N ILE A 119 -13.53 -1.59 0.02
CA ILE A 119 -12.25 -0.87 0.09
C ILE A 119 -11.11 -1.77 -0.44
N LYS A 120 -11.10 -3.05 -0.07
CA LYS A 120 -10.08 -4.02 -0.51
C LYS A 120 -10.13 -4.24 -2.02
N GLU A 121 -11.33 -4.49 -2.57
CA GLU A 121 -11.52 -4.63 -4.02
C GLU A 121 -11.13 -3.34 -4.76
N GLY A 122 -11.51 -2.17 -4.25
CA GLY A 122 -11.16 -0.88 -4.86
C GLY A 122 -9.65 -0.61 -4.88
N ILE A 123 -8.94 -0.97 -3.80
CA ILE A 123 -7.48 -0.88 -3.74
C ILE A 123 -6.84 -1.83 -4.75
N THR A 124 -7.36 -3.05 -4.91
CA THR A 124 -6.74 -4.11 -5.72
C THR A 124 -7.23 -4.18 -7.17
N PHE A 125 -8.28 -3.44 -7.53
CA PHE A 125 -8.87 -3.42 -8.87
C PHE A 125 -7.85 -2.99 -9.94
N ASN A 126 -7.81 -3.69 -11.07
CA ASN A 126 -6.86 -3.49 -12.18
C ASN A 126 -5.37 -3.48 -11.77
N ARG A 127 -5.01 -4.07 -10.62
CA ARG A 127 -3.60 -4.28 -10.26
C ARG A 127 -2.98 -5.52 -10.91
N GLN A 128 -3.75 -6.26 -11.72
CA GLN A 128 -3.22 -7.41 -12.47
C GLN A 128 -2.20 -6.99 -13.54
N GLU A 129 -2.22 -5.73 -13.98
CA GLU A 129 -1.30 -5.16 -14.96
C GLU A 129 -0.18 -4.33 -14.33
N ASP A 130 0.15 -4.59 -13.05
CA ASP A 130 1.25 -3.87 -12.41
C ASP A 130 2.63 -4.43 -12.79
N PHE A 131 2.63 -5.50 -13.60
CA PHE A 131 3.77 -6.21 -14.18
C PHE A 131 4.71 -6.81 -13.13
N PHE A 132 4.26 -6.95 -11.89
CA PHE A 132 5.06 -7.55 -10.82
C PHE A 132 5.26 -9.05 -11.07
N VAL A 133 6.53 -9.45 -11.15
CA VAL A 133 6.95 -10.84 -11.20
C VAL A 133 7.37 -11.26 -9.81
N PHE A 134 6.65 -12.22 -9.23
CA PHE A 134 7.00 -12.74 -7.93
C PHE A 134 8.26 -13.61 -8.03
N ASN A 135 9.40 -13.04 -7.63
CA ASN A 135 10.66 -13.76 -7.51
C ASN A 135 11.05 -13.88 -6.02
N GLN A 136 10.75 -15.05 -5.44
CA GLN A 136 10.90 -15.28 -4.01
C GLN A 136 12.35 -15.17 -3.53
N SER A 137 13.33 -15.70 -4.29
CA SER A 137 14.74 -15.70 -3.89
C SER A 137 15.32 -14.28 -3.86
N VAL A 138 14.95 -13.43 -4.82
CA VAL A 138 15.33 -12.00 -4.84
C VAL A 138 14.74 -11.28 -3.64
N ILE A 139 13.44 -11.47 -3.37
CA ILE A 139 12.75 -10.85 -2.23
C ILE A 139 13.41 -11.28 -0.92
N ILE A 140 13.63 -12.58 -0.73
CA ILE A 140 14.25 -13.14 0.47
C ILE A 140 15.67 -12.61 0.66
N GLY A 141 16.50 -12.58 -0.40
CA GLY A 141 17.86 -12.03 -0.32
C GLY A 141 17.87 -10.56 0.09
N CYS A 142 16.96 -9.75 -0.46
CA CYS A 142 16.77 -8.38 -0.01
C CYS A 142 16.21 -8.29 1.41
N LEU A 143 15.35 -9.21 1.84
CA LEU A 143 14.89 -9.27 3.24
C LEU A 143 16.00 -9.73 4.20
N LEU A 144 17.07 -10.39 3.78
CA LEU A 144 18.23 -10.54 4.65
C LEU A 144 19.04 -9.24 4.78
N GLY A 145 18.87 -8.32 3.83
CA GLY A 145 19.53 -7.02 3.80
C GLY A 145 18.62 -5.79 3.97
N ASP A 146 18.78 -4.83 3.07
CA ASP A 146 18.15 -3.50 3.05
C ASP A 146 16.65 -3.49 2.68
N GLY A 147 16.12 -4.64 2.27
CA GLY A 147 14.72 -4.81 1.88
C GLY A 147 13.78 -5.00 3.07
N GLY A 148 12.51 -4.69 2.85
CA GLY A 148 11.45 -4.90 3.84
C GLY A 148 10.10 -5.19 3.21
N LEU A 149 9.20 -5.76 4.02
CA LEU A 149 7.77 -5.87 3.70
C LEU A 149 6.98 -4.89 4.59
N GLY A 150 6.06 -4.18 3.97
CA GLY A 150 5.16 -3.25 4.63
C GLY A 150 3.71 -3.68 4.46
N CYS A 151 2.88 -3.39 5.45
CA CYS A 151 1.44 -3.59 5.37
C CYS A 151 0.74 -2.40 6.04
N TYR A 152 -0.32 -1.88 5.43
CA TYR A 152 -1.05 -0.72 5.97
C TYR A 152 -1.72 -1.01 7.31
N ASN A 153 -2.17 -2.25 7.51
CA ASN A 153 -2.71 -2.72 8.78
C ASN A 153 -2.41 -4.22 8.92
N ARG A 154 -1.34 -4.54 9.68
CA ARG A 154 -0.91 -5.92 9.94
C ARG A 154 -1.93 -6.74 10.75
N GLN A 155 -2.81 -6.09 11.51
CA GLN A 155 -3.89 -6.74 12.26
C GLN A 155 -5.15 -6.95 11.40
N GLY A 156 -5.22 -6.33 10.22
CA GLY A 156 -6.37 -6.39 9.32
C GLY A 156 -6.11 -7.25 8.08
N ASN A 157 -7.01 -7.15 7.09
CA ASN A 157 -6.97 -7.93 5.84
C ASN A 157 -6.15 -7.26 4.72
N SER A 158 -5.18 -6.42 5.08
CA SER A 158 -4.35 -5.69 4.12
C SER A 158 -3.26 -6.60 3.56
N ASN A 159 -3.08 -6.56 2.25
CA ASN A 159 -1.98 -7.27 1.60
C ASN A 159 -0.65 -6.54 1.84
N ALA A 160 0.45 -7.29 1.89
CA ALA A 160 1.78 -6.72 2.05
C ALA A 160 2.34 -6.21 0.72
N PHE A 161 3.26 -5.24 0.78
CA PHE A 161 4.06 -4.74 -0.33
C PHE A 161 5.54 -4.83 0.01
N PHE A 162 6.39 -5.01 -1.01
CA PHE A 162 7.84 -4.98 -0.87
C PHE A 162 8.36 -3.56 -1.06
N PHE A 163 9.38 -3.20 -0.30
CA PHE A 163 10.11 -1.96 -0.49
C PHE A 163 11.61 -2.16 -0.27
N LYS A 164 12.40 -1.37 -0.98
CA LYS A 164 13.86 -1.32 -0.87
C LYS A 164 14.34 0.10 -1.08
N LYS A 165 15.38 0.50 -0.35
CA LYS A 165 16.10 1.77 -0.57
C LYS A 165 17.58 1.52 -0.73
N ASN A 166 18.25 2.31 -1.56
CA ASN A 166 19.71 2.28 -1.68
C ASN A 166 20.20 3.61 -2.27
N LYS A 167 21.45 4.00 -1.98
CA LYS A 167 22.07 5.20 -2.57
C LYS A 167 22.42 5.02 -4.04
N ASN A 168 22.62 3.77 -4.49
CA ASN A 168 23.02 3.45 -5.85
C ASN A 168 21.79 3.16 -6.71
N TYR A 169 21.61 3.95 -7.78
CA TYR A 169 20.45 3.83 -8.69
C TYR A 169 20.46 2.52 -9.49
N ASP A 170 21.62 2.11 -9.99
CA ASP A 170 21.80 0.87 -10.76
C ASP A 170 21.47 -0.38 -9.94
N HIS A 171 21.75 -0.38 -8.64
CA HIS A 171 21.34 -1.46 -7.74
C HIS A 171 19.80 -1.55 -7.64
N ILE A 172 19.12 -0.42 -7.42
CA ILE A 172 17.66 -0.40 -7.35
C ILE A 172 17.05 -0.80 -8.70
N THR A 173 17.67 -0.37 -9.80
CA THR A 173 17.27 -0.74 -11.16
C THR A 173 17.45 -2.23 -11.43
N TYR A 174 18.56 -2.81 -10.99
CA TYR A 174 18.80 -4.26 -11.08
C TYR A 174 17.72 -5.06 -10.35
N VAL A 175 17.37 -4.70 -9.11
CA VAL A 175 16.28 -5.36 -8.38
C VAL A 175 14.93 -5.15 -9.06
N ALA A 176 14.64 -3.94 -9.56
CA ALA A 176 13.41 -3.66 -10.30
C ALA A 176 13.32 -4.51 -11.59
N ASN A 177 14.44 -4.75 -12.26
CA ASN A 177 14.52 -5.59 -13.45
C ASN A 177 14.12 -7.05 -13.24
N LEU A 178 14.35 -7.56 -12.03
CA LEU A 178 14.02 -8.93 -11.64
C LEU A 178 12.58 -9.08 -11.09
N LEU A 179 11.97 -7.98 -10.66
CA LEU A 179 10.65 -7.96 -10.03
C LEU A 179 9.55 -7.39 -10.93
N PHE A 180 9.90 -6.81 -12.09
CA PHE A 180 8.93 -6.23 -13.01
C PHE A 180 9.25 -6.53 -14.46
N GLU A 181 8.24 -6.90 -15.25
CA GLU A 181 8.40 -7.11 -16.71
C GLU A 181 8.43 -5.79 -17.49
N LYS A 182 7.60 -4.82 -17.09
CA LYS A 182 7.44 -3.53 -17.77
C LYS A 182 7.35 -2.38 -16.76
N ASN A 183 7.52 -1.14 -17.26
CA ASN A 183 7.39 0.11 -16.49
C ASN A 183 8.26 0.15 -15.22
N LYS A 184 9.46 -0.41 -15.30
CA LYS A 184 10.33 -0.70 -14.15
C LYS A 184 10.87 0.59 -13.55
N GLU A 185 11.26 1.51 -14.42
CA GLU A 185 11.70 2.87 -14.11
C GLU A 185 10.63 3.68 -13.36
N LYS A 186 9.34 3.50 -13.68
CA LYS A 186 8.23 4.18 -12.98
C LYS A 186 8.03 3.67 -11.55
N ARG A 187 8.60 2.51 -11.19
CA ARG A 187 8.58 1.97 -9.82
C ARG A 187 9.68 2.54 -8.94
N ILE A 188 10.67 3.19 -9.53
CA ILE A 188 11.81 3.77 -8.83
C ILE A 188 11.54 5.23 -8.57
N LYS A 189 11.71 5.66 -7.31
CA LYS A 189 11.56 7.06 -6.91
C LYS A 189 12.84 7.54 -6.26
N GLU A 190 13.28 8.72 -6.68
CA GLU A 190 14.31 9.47 -5.99
C GLU A 190 13.75 10.14 -4.74
N GLY A 191 14.56 10.22 -3.70
CA GLY A 191 14.28 10.98 -2.50
C GLY A 191 15.57 11.32 -1.75
N GLY A 192 15.44 11.97 -0.61
CA GLY A 192 16.56 12.22 0.27
C GLY A 192 16.10 12.73 1.62
N ASN A 193 16.93 12.53 2.63
CA ASN A 193 16.70 12.98 3.99
C ASN A 193 17.96 13.67 4.51
N GLU A 194 17.80 14.61 5.43
CA GLU A 194 18.93 15.12 6.20
C GLU A 194 19.32 14.12 7.29
N CYS A 195 20.61 13.85 7.40
CA CYS A 195 21.19 13.01 8.45
C CYS A 195 22.45 13.72 8.96
N ASN A 196 22.48 14.06 10.24
CA ASN A 196 23.59 14.78 10.88
C ASN A 196 24.01 16.06 10.11
N GLY A 197 23.04 16.86 9.67
CA GLY A 197 23.28 18.10 8.93
C GLY A 197 23.71 17.92 7.47
N LYS A 198 23.75 16.67 6.95
CA LYS A 198 24.08 16.37 5.57
C LYS A 198 22.89 15.78 4.82
N TYR A 199 22.59 16.31 3.64
CA TYR A 199 21.59 15.72 2.76
C TYR A 199 22.09 14.40 2.17
N CYS A 200 21.33 13.34 2.41
CA CYS A 200 21.61 11.99 1.92
C CYS A 200 20.56 11.59 0.88
N LYS A 201 20.96 11.64 -0.40
CA LYS A 201 20.15 11.18 -1.53
C LYS A 201 20.03 9.65 -1.53
N TYR A 202 18.83 9.15 -1.87
CA TYR A 202 18.57 7.72 -2.08
C TYR A 202 17.56 7.48 -3.20
N PHE A 203 17.55 6.25 -3.68
CA PHE A 203 16.54 5.73 -4.59
C PHE A 203 15.73 4.65 -3.88
N SER A 204 14.44 4.60 -4.18
CA SER A 204 13.51 3.68 -3.55
C SER A 204 12.71 2.91 -4.59
N LEU A 205 12.55 1.61 -4.36
CA LEU A 205 11.66 0.74 -5.11
C LEU A 205 10.53 0.30 -4.18
N ARG A 206 9.30 0.31 -4.69
CA ARG A 206 8.13 -0.18 -3.94
C ARG A 206 7.15 -0.88 -4.87
N THR A 207 6.74 -2.09 -4.51
CA THR A 207 5.66 -2.81 -5.22
C THR A 207 4.29 -2.28 -4.80
N LEU A 208 3.24 -2.65 -5.53
CA LEU A 208 1.90 -2.59 -4.96
C LEU A 208 1.75 -3.71 -3.91
N THR A 209 0.56 -3.78 -3.29
CA THR A 209 0.29 -4.86 -2.33
C THR A 209 -0.11 -6.14 -3.06
N HIS A 210 0.53 -7.27 -2.74
CA HIS A 210 0.26 -8.58 -3.35
C HIS A 210 0.02 -9.64 -2.29
N GLU A 211 -0.86 -10.60 -2.59
CA GLU A 211 -1.14 -11.72 -1.68
C GLU A 211 0.07 -12.63 -1.49
N ALA A 212 0.85 -12.87 -2.54
CA ALA A 212 2.09 -13.66 -2.46
C ALA A 212 3.09 -13.05 -1.44
N LEU A 213 3.19 -11.71 -1.41
CA LEU A 213 4.01 -11.00 -0.42
C LEU A 213 3.42 -11.09 0.99
N THR A 214 2.10 -11.12 1.14
CA THR A 214 1.44 -11.30 2.44
C THR A 214 1.82 -12.63 3.09
N LYS A 215 2.02 -13.70 2.29
CA LYS A 215 2.48 -15.00 2.83
C LYS A 215 3.88 -14.88 3.42
N ILE A 216 4.81 -14.26 2.69
CA ILE A 216 6.18 -13.99 3.17
C ILE A 216 6.15 -13.07 4.41
N ASP A 217 5.33 -12.02 4.38
CA ASP A 217 5.24 -11.03 5.46
C ASP A 217 4.87 -11.67 6.80
N LYS A 218 3.94 -12.63 6.78
CA LYS A 218 3.53 -13.38 7.99
C LYS A 218 4.65 -14.24 8.57
N GLU A 219 5.53 -14.77 7.73
CA GLU A 219 6.67 -15.58 8.18
C GLU A 219 7.80 -14.71 8.73
N TRP A 220 8.07 -13.56 8.11
CA TRP A 220 9.19 -12.67 8.46
C TRP A 220 8.88 -11.68 9.58
N TYR A 221 7.61 -11.30 9.74
CA TYR A 221 7.15 -10.31 10.72
C TYR A 221 5.97 -10.87 11.53
N PRO A 222 6.15 -11.93 12.31
CA PRO A 222 5.04 -12.57 13.01
C PRO A 222 4.60 -11.77 14.24
N LYS A 223 3.34 -11.94 14.65
CA LYS A 223 2.71 -11.16 15.73
C LYS A 223 3.35 -11.43 17.09
N GLU A 224 3.73 -12.68 17.35
CA GLU A 224 4.42 -13.12 18.57
C GLU A 224 5.80 -12.47 18.76
N HIS A 225 6.39 -11.94 17.69
CA HIS A 225 7.62 -11.13 17.73
C HIS A 225 7.35 -9.63 17.58
N ASN A 226 6.14 -9.16 17.91
CA ASN A 226 5.72 -7.76 17.77
C ASN A 226 5.91 -7.20 16.36
N TYR A 227 5.78 -8.06 15.33
CA TYR A 227 6.06 -7.72 13.94
C TYR A 227 7.48 -7.22 13.69
N ASN A 228 8.44 -7.57 14.56
CA ASN A 228 9.85 -7.41 14.28
C ASN A 228 10.31 -8.43 13.25
N LYS A 229 11.28 -8.03 12.43
CA LYS A 229 11.87 -8.87 11.39
C LYS A 229 12.64 -10.03 12.03
N ILE A 230 12.31 -11.25 11.63
CA ILE A 230 13.00 -12.49 12.06
C ILE A 230 13.47 -13.29 10.86
N ILE A 231 14.27 -14.32 11.11
CA ILE A 231 14.63 -15.32 10.10
C ILE A 231 13.66 -16.51 10.21
N PRO A 232 12.85 -16.81 9.17
CA PRO A 232 11.90 -17.93 9.25
C PRO A 232 12.57 -19.30 9.37
N LYS A 233 11.98 -20.21 10.15
CA LYS A 233 12.49 -21.60 10.31
C LYS A 233 12.46 -22.40 9.00
N ASN A 234 11.50 -22.14 8.13
CA ASN A 234 11.35 -22.76 6.82
C ASN A 234 12.09 -22.01 5.70
N LEU A 235 12.95 -21.04 6.03
CA LEU A 235 13.72 -20.27 5.05
C LEU A 235 14.50 -21.21 4.12
N LYS A 236 14.31 -21.02 2.81
CA LYS A 236 15.07 -21.65 1.73
C LYS A 236 16.18 -20.71 1.29
N ILE A 237 17.38 -21.25 1.13
CA ILE A 237 18.57 -20.53 0.68
C ILE A 237 18.97 -21.08 -0.68
N ASP A 238 19.37 -20.19 -1.58
CA ASP A 238 20.01 -20.51 -2.85
C ASP A 238 21.06 -19.44 -3.19
N ALA A 239 21.71 -19.58 -4.34
CA ALA A 239 22.73 -18.63 -4.81
C ALA A 239 22.18 -17.20 -5.00
N THR A 240 20.92 -17.08 -5.43
CA THR A 240 20.26 -15.78 -5.65
C THR A 240 20.00 -15.06 -4.33
N VAL A 241 19.56 -15.79 -3.30
CA VAL A 241 19.40 -15.25 -1.94
C VAL A 241 20.73 -14.71 -1.42
N LEU A 242 21.82 -15.48 -1.54
CA LEU A 242 23.15 -15.06 -1.09
C LEU A 242 23.68 -13.85 -1.87
N LEU A 243 23.49 -13.82 -3.19
CA LEU A 243 23.88 -12.70 -4.04
C LEU A 243 23.20 -11.40 -3.58
N HIS A 244 21.87 -11.40 -3.45
CA HIS A 244 21.13 -10.21 -3.05
C HIS A 244 21.44 -9.77 -1.61
N TRP A 245 21.64 -10.71 -0.70
CA TRP A 245 22.07 -10.38 0.65
C TRP A 245 23.46 -9.72 0.64
N PHE A 246 24.39 -10.20 -0.20
CA PHE A 246 25.73 -9.61 -0.30
C PHE A 246 25.73 -8.23 -0.99
N LEU A 247 24.89 -8.04 -2.00
CA LEU A 247 24.71 -6.73 -2.64
C LEU A 247 24.19 -5.67 -1.65
N ASP A 248 23.37 -6.08 -0.67
CA ASP A 248 22.87 -5.21 0.39
C ASP A 248 23.91 -5.05 1.51
N ASP A 249 24.05 -6.07 2.35
CA ASP A 249 24.78 -6.04 3.62
C ASP A 249 26.16 -6.70 3.56
N GLY A 250 26.54 -7.22 2.39
CA GLY A 250 27.88 -7.75 2.15
C GLY A 250 28.95 -6.66 2.11
N SER A 251 30.11 -6.96 2.66
CA SER A 251 31.29 -6.10 2.58
C SER A 251 32.56 -6.93 2.50
N THR A 252 33.53 -6.44 1.73
CA THR A 252 34.89 -6.99 1.71
C THR A 252 35.95 -5.92 1.98
N SER A 253 37.02 -6.33 2.64
CA SER A 253 38.16 -5.49 2.98
C SER A 253 39.46 -6.26 2.79
N PHE A 254 40.48 -5.61 2.24
CA PHE A 254 41.85 -6.11 2.29
C PHE A 254 42.34 -6.03 3.74
N CYS A 255 42.89 -7.15 4.21
CA CYS A 255 43.69 -7.26 5.42
C CYS A 255 45.13 -7.57 5.00
N LYS A 256 46.10 -7.48 5.93
CA LYS A 256 47.55 -7.58 5.63
C LYS A 256 47.89 -8.66 4.58
N ASN A 257 47.41 -9.88 4.77
CA ASN A 257 47.71 -11.02 3.88
C ASN A 257 46.45 -11.75 3.38
N SER A 258 45.27 -11.12 3.43
CA SER A 258 44.02 -11.79 3.08
C SER A 258 42.90 -10.82 2.72
N VAL A 259 41.82 -11.33 2.15
CA VAL A 259 40.56 -10.59 2.05
C VAL A 259 39.60 -11.13 3.10
N ARG A 260 39.02 -10.21 3.87
CA ARG A 260 37.91 -10.49 4.78
C ARG A 260 36.61 -10.15 4.09
N ALA A 261 35.65 -11.07 4.11
CA ALA A 261 34.28 -10.85 3.66
C ALA A 261 33.29 -11.10 4.81
N VAL A 262 32.29 -10.23 4.96
CA VAL A 262 31.28 -10.30 6.01
C VAL A 262 29.92 -9.88 5.49
N PHE A 263 28.86 -10.34 6.15
CA PHE A 263 27.51 -9.80 6.10
C PHE A 263 27.23 -9.01 7.37
N CYS A 264 26.72 -7.78 7.23
CA CYS A 264 26.25 -6.95 8.33
C CYS A 264 24.89 -7.43 8.85
N SER A 265 24.88 -8.57 9.55
CA SER A 265 23.68 -9.24 10.03
C SER A 265 23.18 -8.77 11.40
N GLU A 266 23.71 -7.68 11.96
CA GLU A 266 23.51 -7.30 13.37
C GLU A 266 22.06 -7.01 13.76
N SER A 267 21.18 -6.80 12.78
CA SER A 267 19.74 -6.59 13.00
C SER A 267 19.00 -7.86 13.45
N PHE A 268 19.58 -9.05 13.25
CA PHE A 268 18.99 -10.33 13.63
C PHE A 268 19.53 -10.84 14.98
N HIS A 269 18.69 -11.59 15.70
CA HIS A 269 19.08 -12.22 16.93
C HIS A 269 20.12 -13.32 16.70
N LYS A 270 21.04 -13.55 17.65
CA LYS A 270 22.14 -14.51 17.51
C LYS A 270 21.69 -15.92 17.13
N ASN A 271 20.57 -16.38 17.70
CA ASN A 271 20.03 -17.72 17.40
C ASN A 271 19.49 -17.82 15.96
N ASP A 272 18.86 -16.77 15.46
CA ASP A 272 18.39 -16.70 14.07
C ASP A 272 19.56 -16.73 13.10
N GLN A 273 20.64 -16.00 13.41
CA GLN A 273 21.85 -16.00 12.60
C GLN A 273 22.57 -17.36 12.61
N LYS A 274 22.59 -18.07 13.74
CA LYS A 274 23.12 -19.44 13.80
C LYS A 274 22.33 -20.36 12.88
N MET A 275 21.00 -20.33 12.99
CA MET A 275 20.11 -21.09 12.11
C MET A 275 20.34 -20.73 10.63
N LEU A 276 20.56 -19.46 10.31
CA LEU A 276 20.87 -19.03 8.95
C LEU A 276 22.20 -19.61 8.46
N VAL A 277 23.25 -19.59 9.28
CA VAL A 277 24.54 -20.20 8.96
C VAL A 277 24.40 -21.70 8.71
N ASP A 278 23.64 -22.41 9.55
CA ASP A 278 23.41 -23.85 9.40
C ASP A 278 22.64 -24.15 8.09
N LYS A 279 21.64 -23.33 7.75
CA LYS A 279 20.91 -23.45 6.47
C LYS A 279 21.81 -23.22 5.26
N ILE A 280 22.71 -22.23 5.32
CA ILE A 280 23.66 -21.97 4.24
C ILE A 280 24.64 -23.14 4.13
N HIS A 281 25.14 -23.67 5.24
CA HIS A 281 26.04 -24.81 5.24
C HIS A 281 25.39 -26.07 4.66
N ASN A 282 24.12 -26.33 5.00
CA ASN A 282 23.40 -27.47 4.44
C ASN A 282 23.20 -27.36 2.92
N MET A 283 22.99 -26.15 2.39
CA MET A 283 22.85 -25.92 0.95
C MET A 283 24.20 -25.89 0.23
N PHE A 284 25.23 -25.37 0.87
CA PHE A 284 26.58 -25.19 0.33
C PHE A 284 27.61 -25.72 1.33
N PRO A 285 27.84 -27.05 1.40
CA PRO A 285 28.69 -27.66 2.42
C PRO A 285 30.13 -27.12 2.45
N ASP A 286 30.66 -26.71 1.30
CA ASP A 286 32.02 -26.21 1.16
C ASP A 286 32.18 -24.72 1.51
N LEU A 287 31.07 -23.98 1.61
CA LEU A 287 31.06 -22.59 2.04
C LEU A 287 31.13 -22.53 3.57
N LYS A 288 32.31 -22.21 4.11
CA LYS A 288 32.51 -22.11 5.55
C LYS A 288 32.27 -20.67 6.04
N LEU A 289 31.30 -20.53 6.93
CA LEU A 289 30.93 -19.28 7.58
C LEU A 289 31.29 -19.30 9.08
N THR A 290 31.44 -18.12 9.68
CA THR A 290 31.61 -17.96 11.12
C THR A 290 30.72 -16.83 11.65
N LEU A 291 30.29 -16.93 12.91
CA LEU A 291 29.63 -15.82 13.60
C LEU A 291 30.64 -15.09 14.47
N ASN A 292 30.88 -13.83 14.14
CA ASN A 292 31.86 -12.99 14.84
C ASN A 292 31.13 -11.87 15.55
N LYS A 293 31.46 -11.62 16.82
CA LYS A 293 30.93 -10.48 17.56
C LYS A 293 31.40 -9.18 16.90
N CYS A 294 30.53 -8.18 16.80
CA CYS A 294 30.93 -6.89 16.26
C CYS A 294 31.79 -6.11 17.26
N ASN A 295 32.82 -5.41 16.77
CA ASN A 295 33.73 -4.62 17.60
C ASN A 295 33.04 -3.41 18.24
N SER A 296 31.91 -2.95 17.68
CA SER A 296 31.09 -1.88 18.25
C SER A 296 30.34 -2.30 19.53
N GLY A 297 30.44 -3.56 19.94
CA GLY A 297 29.81 -4.09 21.14
C GLY A 297 28.37 -4.58 20.95
N PHE A 298 27.72 -4.25 19.83
CA PHE A 298 26.34 -4.61 19.54
C PHE A 298 26.25 -5.62 18.38
N GLY A 299 25.63 -6.77 18.64
CA GLY A 299 25.30 -7.76 17.62
C GLY A 299 26.46 -8.62 17.12
N TRP A 300 26.17 -9.38 16.07
CA TRP A 300 27.07 -10.36 15.46
C TRP A 300 26.99 -10.26 13.94
N ARG A 301 28.12 -10.51 13.27
CA ARG A 301 28.24 -10.57 11.81
C ARG A 301 28.57 -11.98 11.36
N VAL A 302 27.95 -12.40 10.26
CA VAL A 302 28.36 -13.60 9.54
C VAL A 302 29.60 -13.28 8.72
N GLY A 303 30.72 -13.92 9.01
CA GLY A 303 31.96 -13.84 8.24
C GLY A 303 32.11 -15.05 7.32
N ILE A 304 32.68 -14.83 6.15
CA ILE A 304 33.12 -15.92 5.25
C ILE A 304 34.58 -16.21 5.59
N LYS A 305 34.92 -17.49 5.83
CA LYS A 305 36.31 -17.85 6.09
C LYS A 305 37.17 -17.52 4.85
N PRO A 306 38.41 -17.03 5.02
CA PRO A 306 39.25 -16.64 3.88
C PRO A 306 39.43 -17.75 2.82
N ASN A 307 39.54 -19.00 3.24
CA ASN A 307 39.67 -20.16 2.35
C ASN A 307 38.36 -20.54 1.61
N SER A 308 37.20 -20.00 2.00
CA SER A 308 35.92 -20.20 1.33
C SER A 308 35.49 -19.00 0.47
N LEU A 309 36.32 -17.95 0.37
CA LEU A 309 35.93 -16.73 -0.34
C LEU A 309 35.79 -16.94 -1.86
N ASN A 310 36.68 -17.71 -2.49
CA ASN A 310 36.54 -18.02 -3.92
C ASN A 310 35.29 -18.87 -4.17
N ILE A 311 35.04 -19.90 -3.34
CA ILE A 311 33.82 -20.71 -3.40
C ILE A 311 32.57 -19.83 -3.29
N PHE A 312 32.59 -18.86 -2.38
CA PHE A 312 31.48 -17.91 -2.25
C PHE A 312 31.25 -17.11 -3.54
N TYR A 313 32.29 -16.60 -4.18
CA TYR A 313 32.17 -15.89 -5.45
C TYR A 313 31.76 -16.79 -6.61
N ASP A 314 32.18 -18.05 -6.61
CA ASP A 314 31.73 -19.03 -7.59
C ASP A 314 30.21 -19.30 -7.44
N ILE A 315 29.71 -19.33 -6.20
CA ILE A 315 28.28 -19.50 -5.90
C ILE A 315 27.47 -18.28 -6.36
N ILE A 316 27.86 -17.06 -5.98
CA ILE A 316 27.06 -15.85 -6.26
C ILE A 316 27.33 -15.24 -7.64
N GLY A 317 28.38 -15.69 -8.33
CA GLY A 317 28.78 -15.21 -9.64
C GLY A 317 29.49 -13.84 -9.63
N PRO A 318 29.75 -13.29 -10.83
CA PRO A 318 30.31 -11.94 -10.97
C PRO A 318 29.32 -10.88 -10.48
N CYS A 319 29.82 -9.71 -10.10
CA CYS A 319 28.95 -8.62 -9.66
C CYS A 319 28.04 -8.13 -10.81
N PRO A 320 26.71 -8.21 -10.68
CA PRO A 320 25.79 -7.74 -11.71
C PRO A 320 25.51 -6.23 -11.65
N VAL A 321 26.01 -5.54 -10.61
CA VAL A 321 25.76 -4.12 -10.36
C VAL A 321 27.09 -3.36 -10.36
N PRO A 322 27.42 -2.60 -11.42
CA PRO A 322 28.72 -1.94 -11.54
C PRO A 322 29.11 -1.06 -10.35
N SER A 323 28.17 -0.29 -9.79
CA SER A 323 28.44 0.57 -8.63
C SER A 323 28.81 -0.20 -7.35
N LEU A 324 28.54 -1.51 -7.31
CA LEU A 324 28.83 -2.40 -6.19
C LEU A 324 30.01 -3.35 -6.47
N ALA A 325 30.64 -3.28 -7.65
CA ALA A 325 31.77 -4.14 -8.01
C ALA A 325 32.94 -4.07 -7.01
N TYR A 326 33.11 -2.94 -6.33
CA TYR A 326 34.11 -2.76 -5.27
C TYR A 326 33.96 -3.74 -4.08
N LYS A 327 32.79 -4.40 -3.95
CA LYS A 327 32.54 -5.47 -2.96
C LYS A 327 33.17 -6.82 -3.36
N TRP A 328 33.58 -7.05 -4.61
CA TRP A 328 34.25 -8.28 -5.05
C TRP A 328 35.77 -8.14 -4.99
N LYS A 329 36.38 -8.42 -3.82
CA LYS A 329 37.84 -8.35 -3.64
C LYS A 329 38.41 -9.76 -3.63
N HIS A 330 39.30 -10.07 -4.56
CA HIS A 330 39.95 -11.39 -4.61
C HIS A 330 41.30 -11.38 -3.88
N PRO A 331 41.66 -12.48 -3.18
CA PRO A 331 42.94 -12.59 -2.48
C PRO A 331 44.17 -12.43 -3.39
N LYS A 332 44.05 -12.75 -4.69
CA LYS A 332 45.15 -12.64 -5.67
C LYS A 332 45.61 -11.21 -5.95
N PHE A 333 44.91 -10.19 -5.45
CA PHE A 333 45.23 -8.77 -5.65
C PHE A 333 45.67 -8.06 -4.36
N THR A 334 46.17 -8.79 -3.35
CA THR A 334 46.81 -8.14 -2.19
C THR A 334 47.93 -7.23 -2.68
N ARG A 335 47.90 -5.96 -2.29
CA ARG A 335 48.92 -4.95 -2.62
C ARG A 335 50.30 -5.53 -2.33
N LEU A 336 51.16 -5.58 -3.35
CA LEU A 336 52.61 -5.68 -3.18
C LEU A 336 53.09 -4.52 -2.30
#